data_AF-A0A832B2C5-F1
#
_entry.id   AF-A0A832B2C5-F1
#
_cell.length_a   1.000
_cell.length_b   1.000
_cell.length_c   1.000
_cell.angle_alpha   90.00
_cell.angle_beta   90.00
_cell.angle_gamma   90.00
#
_symmetry.space_group_name_H-M   'P 1'
#
loop_
_entity.id
_entity.type
_entity.pdbx_description
1 polymer ?
#
loop_
_entity_poly.entity_id
_entity_poly.type
_entity_poly.pdbx_seq_one_letter_code
_entity_poly.pdbx_strand_id
1 'polypeptide(L)'
;MRSDELSGDLRSRRRRTIDPKQLALLEESEIGVAYAYSFILTNLDWEAVEVEAWFRMRALVEEKIKDAKLGAALRPLPSGFEAVNRTSMWSAFLALNVSVFLQSLTGADTGPEGRAHGKRLRRELIAVPARVFRRAGRLVVRVAPEHRSGVFADAWAALGAMTSYAGP
;
A
#
# COMPACT_ATOMS: atom_id res chain seq x y z
N MET A 1 14.00 -8.73 22.48
CA MET A 1 13.22 -9.71 21.70
C MET A 1 13.47 -11.08 22.31
N ARG A 2 12.40 -11.81 22.64
CA ARG A 2 12.49 -13.18 23.16
C ARG A 2 12.58 -14.20 22.02
N SER A 3 12.91 -15.45 22.33
CA SER A 3 13.07 -16.52 21.33
C SER A 3 11.77 -16.78 20.55
N ASP A 4 10.63 -16.78 21.23
CA ASP A 4 9.28 -16.96 20.67
C ASP A 4 8.81 -15.79 19.79
N GLU A 5 9.34 -14.59 20.01
CA GLU A 5 9.08 -13.40 19.19
C GLU A 5 9.91 -13.37 17.91
N LEU A 6 10.95 -14.22 17.82
CA LEU A 6 11.95 -14.20 16.77
C LEU A 6 11.47 -14.97 15.54
N SER A 7 11.44 -14.30 14.39
CA SER A 7 11.07 -14.94 13.13
C SER A 7 12.11 -15.99 12.73
N GLY A 8 11.66 -17.20 12.41
CA GLY A 8 12.50 -18.28 11.87
C GLY A 8 13.03 -18.03 10.45
N ASP A 9 12.53 -17.00 9.75
CA ASP A 9 13.08 -16.61 8.45
C ASP A 9 14.44 -15.93 8.62
N LEU A 10 15.50 -16.57 8.12
CA LEU A 10 16.86 -16.03 8.11
C LEU A 10 16.98 -14.69 7.38
N ARG A 11 16.06 -14.38 6.46
CA ARG A 11 16.02 -13.09 5.75
C ARG A 11 15.36 -11.99 6.57
N SER A 12 14.73 -12.31 7.69
CA SER A 12 14.11 -11.34 8.59
C SER A 12 15.12 -10.27 8.99
N ARG A 13 14.80 -9.01 8.68
CA ARG A 13 15.65 -7.86 9.06
C ARG A 13 15.86 -7.80 10.57
N ARG A 14 14.82 -8.09 11.36
CA ARG A 14 14.90 -8.06 12.84
C ARG A 14 15.94 -9.04 13.35
N ARG A 15 15.98 -10.26 12.80
CA ARG A 15 16.99 -11.28 13.13
C ARG A 15 18.39 -10.83 12.72
N ARG A 16 18.54 -10.28 11.52
CA ARG A 16 19.83 -9.80 10.98
C ARG A 16 20.45 -8.60 11.70
N THR A 17 19.67 -7.87 12.51
CA THR A 17 20.15 -6.66 13.21
C THR A 17 20.60 -6.98 14.65
N ILE A 18 20.41 -8.22 15.11
CA ILE A 18 20.91 -8.71 16.39
C ILE A 18 22.37 -9.13 16.21
N ASP A 19 23.21 -8.86 17.21
CA ASP A 19 24.60 -9.32 17.21
C ASP A 19 24.65 -10.87 17.14
N PRO A 20 25.46 -11.48 16.25
CA PRO A 20 25.50 -12.92 16.09
C PRO A 20 25.78 -13.71 17.38
N LYS A 21 26.57 -13.16 18.30
CA LYS A 21 26.88 -13.82 19.58
C LYS A 21 25.68 -13.79 20.52
N GLN A 22 24.95 -12.67 20.56
CA GLN A 22 23.69 -12.61 21.30
C GLN A 22 22.65 -13.56 20.71
N LEU A 23 22.58 -13.65 19.37
CA LEU A 23 21.65 -14.55 18.71
C LEU A 23 21.96 -16.02 19.05
N ALA A 24 23.23 -16.43 19.01
CA ALA A 24 23.65 -17.78 19.40
C ALA A 24 23.28 -18.09 20.86
N LEU A 25 23.59 -17.18 21.79
CA LEU A 25 23.23 -17.33 23.20
C LEU A 25 21.70 -17.40 23.42
N LEU A 26 20.92 -16.66 22.63
CA LEU A 26 19.45 -16.69 22.72
C LEU A 26 18.89 -18.02 22.18
N GLU A 27 19.49 -18.58 21.12
CA GLU A 27 19.12 -19.88 20.54
C GLU A 27 19.50 -21.04 21.45
N GLU A 28 20.64 -20.94 22.13
CA GLU A 28 21.10 -21.89 23.15
C GLU A 28 20.34 -21.73 24.49
N SER A 29 19.42 -20.77 24.59
CA SER A 29 18.67 -20.44 25.82
C SER A 29 19.53 -19.99 27.01
N GLU A 30 20.76 -19.55 26.75
CA GLU A 30 21.71 -19.01 27.74
C GLU A 30 21.33 -17.57 28.16
N ILE A 31 20.63 -16.84 27.29
CA ILE A 31 20.04 -15.53 27.60
C ILE A 31 18.54 -15.53 27.32
N GLY A 32 17.77 -14.81 28.12
CA GLY A 32 16.31 -14.71 27.93
C GLY A 32 15.86 -13.67 26.89
N VAL A 33 16.73 -12.72 26.52
CA VAL A 33 16.41 -11.58 25.64
C VAL A 33 17.63 -11.18 24.81
N ALA A 34 17.45 -11.00 23.50
CA ALA A 34 18.43 -10.34 22.64
C ALA A 34 18.01 -8.91 22.29
N TYR A 35 18.99 -8.05 22.05
CA TYR A 35 18.79 -6.65 21.70
C TYR A 35 19.29 -6.38 20.27
N ALA A 36 18.52 -5.59 19.54
CA ALA A 36 18.94 -5.05 18.24
C ALA A 36 19.04 -3.53 18.40
N TYR A 37 20.16 -2.96 17.96
CA TYR A 37 20.39 -1.53 18.05
C TYR A 37 20.20 -0.88 16.68
N SER A 38 19.48 0.23 16.66
CA SER A 38 19.36 1.11 15.50
C SER A 38 19.48 2.56 15.97
N PHE A 39 20.26 3.36 15.25
CA PHE A 39 20.39 4.79 15.52
C PHE A 39 19.58 5.58 14.49
N ILE A 40 18.95 6.66 14.94
CA ILE A 40 18.32 7.66 14.08
C ILE A 40 19.12 8.94 14.28
N LEU A 41 19.79 9.40 13.22
CA LEU A 41 20.39 10.73 13.20
C LEU A 41 19.33 11.70 12.69
N THR A 42 19.02 12.72 13.49
CA THR A 42 17.96 13.68 13.17
C THR A 42 18.38 15.08 13.58
N ASN A 43 17.87 16.08 12.87
CA ASN A 43 17.94 17.49 13.24
C ASN A 43 16.62 18.00 13.88
N LEU A 44 15.64 17.11 14.08
CA LEU A 44 14.40 17.40 14.80
C LEU A 44 14.69 17.48 16.30
N ASP A 45 14.01 18.40 16.99
CA ASP A 45 14.09 18.66 18.43
C ASP A 45 12.97 17.99 19.23
N TRP A 46 12.31 17.00 18.63
CA TRP A 46 11.20 16.25 19.22
C TRP A 46 11.67 15.17 20.20
N GLU A 47 10.74 14.62 20.97
CA GLU A 47 11.02 13.49 21.86
C GLU A 47 11.45 12.25 21.07
N ALA A 48 12.37 11.46 21.62
CA ALA A 48 12.95 10.31 20.92
C ALA A 48 11.90 9.29 20.45
N VAL A 49 10.82 9.10 21.22
CA VAL A 49 9.70 8.22 20.88
C VAL A 49 8.91 8.75 19.69
N GLU A 50 8.71 10.06 19.60
CA GLU A 50 7.99 10.70 18.50
C GLU A 50 8.80 10.65 17.20
N VAL A 51 10.11 10.91 17.28
CA VAL A 51 11.04 10.74 16.16
C VAL A 51 11.03 9.31 15.64
N GLU A 52 11.05 8.33 16.55
CA GLU A 52 11.03 6.92 16.19
C GLU A 52 9.71 6.52 15.51
N ALA A 53 8.58 6.94 16.07
CA ALA A 53 7.26 6.69 15.51
C ALA A 53 7.12 7.33 14.11
N TRP A 54 7.57 8.58 13.95
CA TRP A 54 7.60 9.25 12.65
C TRP A 54 8.52 8.53 11.65
N PHE A 55 9.72 8.11 12.08
CA PHE A 55 10.65 7.39 11.22
C PHE A 55 10.09 6.05 10.73
N ARG A 56 9.29 5.35 11.55
CA ARG A 56 8.60 4.11 11.15
C ARG A 56 7.61 4.34 10.00
N MET A 57 7.03 5.54 9.88
CA MET A 57 6.12 5.88 8.78
C MET A 57 6.81 5.85 7.40
N ARG A 58 8.16 5.86 7.34
CA ARG A 58 8.91 5.62 6.09
C ARG A 58 8.51 4.30 5.40
N ALA A 59 8.11 3.28 6.16
CA ALA A 59 7.63 2.01 5.60
C ALA A 59 6.44 2.20 4.64
N LEU A 60 5.61 3.23 4.87
CA LEU A 60 4.51 3.58 3.98
C LEU A 60 5.02 3.98 2.60
N VAL A 61 6.09 4.76 2.51
CA VAL A 61 6.71 5.17 1.23
C VAL A 61 7.24 3.96 0.48
N GLU A 62 7.90 3.02 1.17
CA GLU A 62 8.41 1.80 0.57
C GLU A 62 7.28 0.91 0.02
N GLU A 63 6.15 0.83 0.73
CA GLU A 63 4.94 0.16 0.24
C GLU A 63 4.42 0.82 -1.04
N LYS A 64 4.31 2.16 -1.08
CA LYS A 64 3.88 2.89 -2.27
C LYS A 64 4.81 2.68 -3.46
N ILE A 65 6.12 2.67 -3.25
CA ILE A 65 7.12 2.38 -4.30
C ILE A 65 6.95 0.95 -4.82
N LYS A 66 6.72 -0.02 -3.93
CA LYS A 66 6.46 -1.42 -4.31
C LYS A 66 5.19 -1.54 -5.14
N ASP A 67 4.13 -0.84 -4.76
CA ASP A 67 2.86 -0.81 -5.48
C ASP A 67 2.96 -0.05 -6.82
N ALA A 68 3.76 1.01 -6.92
CA ALA A 68 4.05 1.63 -8.21
C ALA A 68 4.76 0.65 -9.17
N LYS A 69 5.77 -0.06 -8.67
CA LYS A 69 6.55 -1.05 -9.44
C LYS A 69 5.70 -2.21 -9.94
N LEU A 70 4.91 -2.82 -9.06
CA LEU A 70 4.16 -4.05 -9.35
C LEU A 70 2.72 -3.77 -9.81
N GLY A 71 2.09 -2.75 -9.24
CA GLY A 71 0.72 -2.34 -9.49
C GLY A 71 0.59 -1.38 -10.68
N ALA A 72 1.48 -0.41 -10.85
CA ALA A 72 1.38 0.62 -11.90
C ALA A 72 2.43 0.50 -13.02
N ALA A 73 3.05 -0.68 -13.17
CA ALA A 73 4.02 -1.00 -14.22
C ALA A 73 5.27 -0.10 -14.25
N LEU A 74 5.70 0.44 -13.10
CA LEU A 74 6.96 1.21 -13.01
C LEU A 74 8.22 0.32 -13.08
N ARG A 75 8.07 -1.00 -12.94
CA ARG A 75 9.22 -1.94 -12.95
C ARG A 75 9.93 -2.02 -14.31
N PRO A 76 9.21 -2.20 -15.45
CA PRO A 76 9.81 -2.07 -16.77
C PRO A 76 9.86 -0.61 -17.22
N LEU A 77 11.03 -0.15 -17.65
CA LEU A 77 11.14 1.08 -18.43
C LEU A 77 11.01 0.72 -19.91
N PRO A 78 10.02 1.27 -20.65
CA PRO A 78 9.63 0.74 -21.96
C PRO A 78 10.58 1.10 -23.10
N SER A 79 11.60 1.93 -22.86
CA SER A 79 12.47 2.43 -23.92
C SER A 79 13.92 2.62 -23.45
N GLY A 80 14.86 2.71 -24.41
CA GLY A 80 16.22 3.18 -24.16
C GLY A 80 16.34 4.71 -24.05
N PHE A 81 15.29 5.45 -24.38
CA PHE A 81 15.29 6.92 -24.34
C PHE A 81 14.78 7.45 -22.99
N GLU A 82 15.56 8.33 -22.37
CA GLU A 82 15.25 8.91 -21.06
C GLU A 82 13.90 9.64 -21.05
N ALA A 83 13.61 10.45 -22.08
CA ALA A 83 12.38 11.24 -22.16
C ALA A 83 11.12 10.35 -22.11
N VAL A 84 11.12 9.21 -22.81
CA VAL A 84 10.00 8.26 -22.84
C VAL A 84 9.84 7.57 -21.48
N ASN A 85 10.96 7.20 -20.87
CA ASN A 85 10.97 6.58 -19.54
C ASN A 85 10.47 7.55 -18.45
N ARG A 86 10.80 8.83 -18.56
CA ARG A 86 10.30 9.88 -17.67
C ARG A 86 8.79 10.02 -17.75
N THR A 87 8.22 10.08 -18.96
CA THR A 87 6.76 10.11 -19.16
C THR A 87 6.10 8.85 -18.58
N SER A 88 6.69 7.68 -18.82
CA SER A 88 6.19 6.41 -18.30
C SER A 88 6.19 6.36 -16.77
N MET A 89 7.24 6.89 -16.15
CA MET A 89 7.33 7.03 -14.70
C MET A 89 6.21 7.94 -14.14
N TRP A 90 5.98 9.10 -14.76
CA TRP A 90 4.91 10.01 -14.35
C TRP A 90 3.52 9.37 -14.51
N SER A 91 3.27 8.63 -15.59
CA SER A 91 2.03 7.87 -15.78
C SER A 91 1.81 6.83 -14.68
N ALA A 92 2.88 6.11 -14.27
CA ALA A 92 2.79 5.13 -13.19
C ALA A 92 2.48 5.81 -11.84
N PHE A 93 3.08 6.96 -11.54
CA PHE A 93 2.76 7.74 -10.34
C PHE A 93 1.34 8.29 -10.36
N LEU A 94 0.87 8.79 -11.50
CA LEU A 94 -0.51 9.23 -11.66
C LEU A 94 -1.48 8.09 -11.40
N ALA A 95 -1.23 6.91 -11.98
CA ALA A 95 -2.06 5.72 -11.76
C ALA A 95 -2.08 5.30 -10.28
N LEU A 96 -0.94 5.37 -9.57
CA LEU A 96 -0.87 5.12 -8.13
C LEU A 96 -1.72 6.12 -7.33
N ASN A 97 -1.60 7.42 -7.64
CA ASN A 97 -2.35 8.46 -6.93
C ASN A 97 -3.85 8.33 -7.16
N VAL A 98 -4.29 8.12 -8.41
CA VAL A 98 -5.70 7.86 -8.74
C VAL A 98 -6.21 6.61 -8.04
N SER A 99 -5.38 5.56 -7.93
CA SER A 99 -5.71 4.33 -7.21
C SER A 99 -5.89 4.56 -5.70
N VAL A 100 -5.08 5.42 -5.09
CA VAL A 100 -5.22 5.80 -3.68
C VAL A 100 -6.46 6.66 -3.48
N PHE A 101 -6.67 7.66 -4.34
CA PHE A 101 -7.85 8.52 -4.26
C PHE A 101 -9.15 7.74 -4.44
N LEU A 102 -9.23 6.83 -5.40
CA LEU A 102 -10.40 5.97 -5.58
C LEU A 102 -10.72 5.21 -4.30
N GLN A 103 -9.72 4.62 -3.64
CA GLN A 103 -9.93 3.84 -2.42
C GLN A 103 -10.35 4.72 -1.24
N SER A 104 -9.67 5.85 -1.05
CA SER A 104 -10.00 6.80 0.02
C SER A 104 -11.40 7.39 -0.13
N LEU A 105 -11.82 7.70 -1.37
CA LEU A 105 -13.16 8.21 -1.68
C LEU A 105 -14.27 7.16 -1.50
N THR A 106 -13.92 5.87 -1.52
CA THR A 106 -14.88 4.76 -1.44
C THR A 106 -14.82 4.03 -0.10
N GLY A 107 -13.88 4.40 0.79
CA GLY A 107 -13.61 3.67 2.03
C GLY A 107 -13.04 2.26 1.81
N ALA A 108 -12.60 1.93 0.59
CA ALA A 108 -12.07 0.60 0.27
C ALA A 108 -10.73 0.32 0.96
N ASP A 109 -10.04 1.36 1.44
CA ASP A 109 -8.79 1.28 2.19
C ASP A 109 -8.97 1.13 3.71
N THR A 110 -10.17 1.37 4.25
CA THR A 110 -10.47 1.24 5.69
C THR A 110 -11.02 -0.12 6.10
N GLY A 111 -11.21 -1.04 5.16
CA GLY A 111 -11.71 -2.39 5.43
C GLY A 111 -10.72 -3.28 6.21
N PRO A 112 -11.12 -4.50 6.60
CA PRO A 112 -10.28 -5.43 7.38
C PRO A 112 -8.98 -5.81 6.67
N GLU A 113 -9.01 -5.85 5.34
CA GLU A 113 -7.84 -6.16 4.50
C GLU A 113 -6.96 -4.93 4.21
N GLY A 114 -7.36 -3.74 4.70
CA GLY A 114 -6.70 -2.48 4.41
C GLY A 114 -6.71 -2.12 2.92
N ARG A 115 -5.75 -1.25 2.55
CA ARG A 115 -5.57 -0.77 1.17
C ARG A 115 -5.32 -1.90 0.17
N ALA A 116 -6.15 -1.96 -0.86
CA ALA A 116 -5.96 -2.84 -2.00
C ALA A 116 -4.77 -2.37 -2.86
N HIS A 117 -3.77 -3.25 -2.98
CA HIS A 117 -2.66 -3.10 -3.91
C HIS A 117 -3.11 -3.35 -5.35
N GLY A 118 -2.34 -2.89 -6.35
CA GLY A 118 -2.78 -2.80 -7.74
C GLY A 118 -3.43 -4.07 -8.34
N LYS A 119 -2.97 -5.28 -7.97
CA LYS A 119 -3.60 -6.54 -8.42
C LYS A 119 -5.02 -6.72 -7.87
N ARG A 120 -5.20 -6.51 -6.55
CA ARG A 120 -6.49 -6.62 -5.88
C ARG A 120 -7.43 -5.51 -6.34
N LEU A 121 -6.93 -4.27 -6.37
CA LEU A 121 -7.68 -3.11 -6.83
C LEU A 121 -8.22 -3.31 -8.25
N ARG A 122 -7.39 -3.81 -9.18
CA ARG A 122 -7.84 -4.12 -10.54
C ARG A 122 -8.96 -5.16 -10.54
N ARG A 123 -8.78 -6.27 -9.82
CA ARG A 123 -9.77 -7.36 -9.78
C ARG A 123 -11.11 -6.91 -9.18
N GLU A 124 -11.07 -6.09 -8.15
CA GLU A 124 -12.26 -5.78 -7.34
C GLU A 124 -12.96 -4.49 -7.75
N LEU A 125 -12.26 -3.52 -8.34
CA LEU A 125 -12.82 -2.20 -8.64
C LEU A 125 -12.69 -1.73 -10.10
N ILE A 126 -11.65 -2.14 -10.85
CA ILE A 126 -11.36 -1.55 -12.18
C ILE A 126 -11.75 -2.50 -13.33
N ALA A 127 -11.26 -3.73 -13.28
CA ALA A 127 -11.45 -4.74 -14.32
C ALA A 127 -12.70 -5.59 -14.04
N VAL A 128 -13.73 -4.98 -13.45
CA VAL A 128 -15.03 -5.61 -13.19
C VAL A 128 -15.87 -5.53 -14.47
N PRO A 129 -16.26 -6.65 -15.09
CA PRO A 129 -17.08 -6.64 -16.29
C PRO A 129 -18.43 -5.97 -16.04
N ALA A 130 -18.74 -4.93 -16.81
CA ALA A 130 -19.98 -4.18 -16.65
C ALA A 130 -20.49 -3.62 -17.98
N ARG A 131 -21.81 -3.54 -18.11
CA ARG A 131 -22.45 -2.75 -19.16
C ARG A 131 -22.67 -1.33 -18.65
N VAL A 132 -22.03 -0.37 -19.29
CA VAL A 132 -22.11 1.05 -18.95
C VAL A 132 -23.01 1.76 -19.97
N PHE A 133 -24.01 2.48 -19.50
CA PHE A 133 -24.87 3.31 -20.35
C PHE A 133 -25.41 4.50 -19.58
N ARG A 134 -25.96 5.48 -20.29
CA ARG A 134 -26.64 6.62 -19.67
C ARG A 134 -28.15 6.48 -19.79
N ARG A 135 -28.88 6.80 -18.73
CA ARG A 135 -30.34 6.88 -18.72
C ARG A 135 -30.76 8.18 -18.07
N ALA A 136 -31.41 9.06 -18.84
CA ALA A 136 -31.85 10.39 -18.39
C ALA A 136 -30.72 11.19 -17.71
N GLY A 137 -29.55 11.28 -18.36
CA GLY A 137 -28.36 11.97 -17.84
C GLY A 137 -27.57 11.22 -16.77
N ARG A 138 -28.15 10.21 -16.11
CA ARG A 138 -27.51 9.42 -15.05
C ARG A 138 -26.67 8.29 -15.64
N LEU A 139 -25.45 8.12 -15.13
CA LEU A 139 -24.59 6.98 -15.46
C LEU A 139 -25.13 5.72 -14.77
N VAL A 140 -25.38 4.67 -15.54
CA VAL A 140 -25.85 3.38 -15.03
C VAL A 140 -24.81 2.33 -15.38
N VAL A 141 -24.37 1.60 -14.35
CA VAL A 141 -23.42 0.50 -14.47
C VAL A 141 -24.14 -0.78 -14.05
N ARG A 142 -24.31 -1.71 -15.01
CA ARG A 142 -24.89 -3.03 -14.76
C ARG A 142 -23.77 -4.06 -14.70
N VAL A 143 -23.58 -4.65 -13.53
CA VAL A 143 -22.61 -5.72 -13.28
C VAL A 143 -23.29 -7.09 -13.20
N ALA A 144 -22.48 -8.14 -13.32
CA ALA A 144 -22.90 -9.51 -13.07
C ALA A 144 -23.40 -9.70 -11.62
N PRO A 145 -24.31 -10.66 -11.33
CA PRO A 145 -24.94 -10.83 -10.02
C PRO A 145 -23.97 -10.87 -8.84
N GLU A 146 -22.83 -11.54 -9.00
CA GLU A 146 -21.76 -11.69 -8.01
C GLU A 146 -21.10 -10.37 -7.59
N HIS A 147 -21.21 -9.32 -8.41
CA HIS A 147 -20.65 -7.99 -8.13
C HIS A 147 -21.71 -6.98 -7.69
N ARG A 148 -22.97 -7.39 -7.52
CA ARG A 148 -24.06 -6.53 -7.02
C ARG A 148 -23.98 -6.28 -5.51
N SER A 149 -23.10 -7.01 -4.82
CA SER A 149 -22.78 -6.86 -3.40
C SER A 149 -21.26 -6.92 -3.20
N GLY A 150 -20.77 -6.34 -2.10
CA GLY A 150 -19.35 -6.31 -1.76
C GLY A 150 -18.61 -5.12 -2.36
N VAL A 151 -17.28 -5.21 -2.42
CA VAL A 151 -16.36 -4.07 -2.61
C VAL A 151 -16.74 -3.16 -3.79
N PHE A 152 -17.09 -3.72 -4.95
CA PHE A 152 -17.51 -2.92 -6.10
C PHE A 152 -18.82 -2.18 -5.87
N ALA A 153 -19.84 -2.88 -5.35
CA ALA A 153 -21.16 -2.30 -5.10
C ALA A 153 -21.09 -1.21 -4.03
N ASP A 154 -20.33 -1.45 -2.97
CA ASP A 154 -20.12 -0.49 -1.87
C ASP A 154 -19.39 0.76 -2.37
N ALA A 155 -18.33 0.57 -3.16
CA ALA A 155 -17.61 1.67 -3.79
C ALA A 155 -18.50 2.46 -4.75
N TRP A 156 -19.29 1.78 -5.59
CA TRP A 156 -20.21 2.44 -6.52
C TRP A 156 -21.30 3.23 -5.78
N ALA A 157 -21.83 2.70 -4.68
CA ALA A 157 -22.79 3.39 -3.83
C ALA A 157 -22.18 4.63 -3.18
N ALA A 158 -20.97 4.52 -2.64
CA ALA A 158 -20.23 5.66 -2.07
C ALA A 158 -19.99 6.76 -3.11
N LEU A 159 -19.53 6.38 -4.32
CA LEU A 159 -19.38 7.32 -5.44
C LEU A 159 -20.70 7.98 -5.86
N GLY A 160 -21.80 7.22 -5.86
CA GLY A 160 -23.13 7.72 -6.23
C GLY A 160 -23.74 8.66 -5.18
N ALA A 161 -23.33 8.55 -3.91
CA ALA A 161 -23.77 9.42 -2.83
C ALA A 161 -23.00 10.76 -2.81
N MET A 162 -21.81 10.82 -3.43
CA MET A 162 -21.09 12.07 -3.56
C MET A 162 -21.85 13.02 -4.48
N THR A 163 -22.16 14.21 -3.96
CA THR A 163 -22.65 15.32 -4.78
C THR A 163 -21.63 15.56 -5.89
N SER A 164 -22.07 15.42 -7.15
CA SER A 164 -21.30 16.01 -8.24
C SER A 164 -21.19 17.50 -7.91
N TYR A 165 -19.98 17.98 -7.65
CA TYR A 165 -19.75 19.40 -7.51
C TYR A 165 -20.19 20.05 -8.82
N ALA A 166 -21.38 20.63 -8.82
CA ALA A 166 -21.75 21.67 -9.76
C ALA A 166 -20.95 22.86 -9.28
N GLY A 167 -19.76 23.07 -9.86
CA GLY A 167 -19.07 24.34 -9.65
C GLY A 167 -19.94 25.52 -10.10
N PRO A 168 -19.57 26.74 -9.71
CA PRO A 168 -20.26 27.94 -10.19
C PRO A 168 -20.37 27.95 -11.72
#